data_AF-A0A8B9A855-F1
#
_entry.id   AF-A0A8B9A855-F1
#
_cell.length_a   1.000
_cell.length_b   1.000
_cell.length_c   1.000
_cell.angle_alpha   90.00
_cell.angle_beta   90.00
_cell.angle_gamma   90.00
#
_symmetry.space_group_name_H-M   'P 1'
#
loop_
_entity.id
_entity.type
_entity.pdbx_description
1 polymer ?
#
loop_
_entity_poly.entity_id
_entity_poly.type
_entity_poly.pdbx_seq_one_letter_code
_entity_poly.pdbx_strand_id
1 'polypeptide(L)'
;MLLERVRFTLDGLECNKIGVGYEAYRSQPNFCSSPLWSCLHNQLWNFWEADQNRISRNQPPQYVVERRFERINQHPNAGSHSFSVGITEVLNTNLLIELNADDIEYVYQRSPGKILNINIPTFEALTQFGIATITAKNIGKLEASYSLTFDCHPGVSYMEEQFFIMKPDEVVTRSFYIYPNTDQASKYHCAAILKASDFAEVDRAECQFTTTATILENGSQIVPANESKEHGIKGFFESIKNMWNSIWVGLVDFFTGKTCRSKCSNFFDFNCHIKYICVGWILMFGLLLAIFPNSCYASVAVTSERIF
;
A
#
# COMPACT_ATOMS: atom_id res chain seq x y z
N MET A 1 -6.95 -1.15 -5.93
CA MET A 1 -8.04 -0.30 -5.40
C MET A 1 -9.30 -1.13 -5.35
N LEU A 2 -10.15 -0.93 -4.34
CA LEU A 2 -11.51 -1.44 -4.30
C LEU A 2 -12.46 -0.27 -4.53
N LEU A 3 -13.27 -0.37 -5.58
CA LEU A 3 -14.14 0.71 -6.06
C LEU A 3 -15.56 0.16 -6.23
N GLU A 4 -16.55 0.98 -5.94
CA GLU A 4 -17.96 0.62 -6.06
C GLU A 4 -18.33 0.38 -7.53
N ARG A 5 -19.14 -0.65 -7.79
CA ARG A 5 -19.54 -1.05 -9.16
C ARG A 5 -20.19 0.09 -9.95
N VAL A 6 -20.90 0.99 -9.27
CA VAL A 6 -21.59 2.15 -9.89
C VAL A 6 -20.63 3.15 -10.54
N ARG A 7 -19.34 3.13 -10.18
CA ARG A 7 -18.31 4.01 -10.75
C ARG A 7 -17.80 3.53 -12.11
N PHE A 8 -18.18 2.33 -12.54
CA PHE A 8 -17.74 1.73 -13.79
C PHE A 8 -18.84 1.81 -14.85
N THR A 9 -18.42 1.95 -16.11
CA THR A 9 -19.23 1.71 -17.31
C THR A 9 -18.57 0.56 -18.05
N LEU A 10 -19.27 -0.58 -18.12
CA LEU A 10 -18.71 -1.80 -18.73
C LEU A 10 -18.96 -1.85 -20.24
N ASP A 11 -19.99 -1.14 -20.70
CA ASP A 11 -20.34 -0.91 -22.10
C ASP A 11 -19.63 0.29 -22.70
N GLY A 12 -19.07 1.18 -21.85
CA GLY A 12 -18.34 2.37 -22.27
C GLY A 12 -19.22 3.51 -22.78
N LEU A 13 -20.54 3.45 -22.51
CA LEU A 13 -21.53 4.42 -23.02
C LEU A 13 -21.81 5.58 -22.05
N GLU A 14 -21.30 5.51 -20.82
CA GLU A 14 -21.51 6.55 -19.81
C GLU A 14 -20.25 7.43 -19.64
N CYS A 15 -20.44 8.74 -19.72
CA CYS A 15 -19.41 9.72 -19.40
C CYS A 15 -19.05 9.75 -17.91
N ASN A 16 -17.82 10.19 -17.60
CA ASN A 16 -17.33 10.41 -16.23
C ASN A 16 -17.42 9.16 -15.33
N LYS A 17 -17.24 7.99 -15.93
CA LYS A 17 -17.11 6.69 -15.27
C LYS A 17 -15.85 5.98 -15.75
N ILE A 18 -15.36 5.05 -14.94
CA ILE A 18 -14.20 4.22 -15.27
C ILE A 18 -14.59 3.29 -16.42
N GLY A 19 -13.86 3.36 -17.53
CA GLY A 19 -14.12 2.57 -18.74
C GLY A 19 -14.85 3.32 -19.86
N VAL A 20 -14.96 4.65 -19.77
CA VAL A 20 -15.59 5.49 -20.81
C VAL A 20 -15.00 5.21 -22.20
N GLY A 21 -15.89 4.97 -23.17
CA GLY A 21 -15.54 4.64 -24.54
C GLY A 21 -15.56 5.84 -25.48
N TYR A 22 -15.10 5.62 -26.72
CA TYR A 22 -15.09 6.63 -27.77
C TYR A 22 -16.48 7.15 -28.12
N GLU A 23 -17.49 6.26 -28.09
CA GLU A 23 -18.86 6.62 -28.43
C GLU A 23 -19.42 7.64 -27.44
N ALA A 24 -19.35 7.37 -26.13
CA ALA A 24 -19.77 8.29 -25.08
C ALA A 24 -19.07 9.66 -25.18
N TYR A 25 -17.76 9.66 -25.42
CA TYR A 25 -16.98 10.89 -25.56
C TYR A 25 -17.39 11.71 -26.79
N ARG A 26 -17.64 11.05 -27.92
CA ARG A 26 -18.05 11.70 -29.17
C ARG A 26 -19.49 12.20 -29.11
N SER A 27 -20.39 11.44 -28.49
CA SER A 27 -21.83 11.74 -28.42
C SER A 27 -22.20 12.67 -27.26
N GLN A 28 -21.22 13.25 -26.55
CA GLN A 28 -21.52 14.15 -25.45
C GLN A 28 -22.33 15.37 -25.93
N PRO A 29 -23.31 15.80 -25.14
CA PRO A 29 -24.08 16.99 -25.47
C PRO A 29 -23.16 18.21 -25.50
N ASN A 30 -23.40 19.11 -26.45
CA ASN A 30 -22.69 20.40 -26.52
C ASN A 30 -21.16 20.27 -26.62
N PHE A 31 -20.64 19.23 -27.29
CA PHE A 31 -19.20 18.92 -27.38
C PHE A 31 -18.29 20.14 -27.54
N CYS A 32 -18.57 21.01 -28.51
CA CYS A 32 -17.71 22.15 -28.84
C CYS A 32 -17.78 23.31 -27.83
N SER A 33 -18.84 23.39 -27.01
CA SER A 33 -18.98 24.40 -25.95
C SER A 33 -18.73 23.86 -24.55
N SER A 34 -18.58 22.54 -24.40
CA SER A 34 -18.19 21.90 -23.16
C SER A 34 -16.73 22.23 -22.80
N PRO A 35 -16.40 22.33 -21.50
CA PRO A 35 -15.03 22.53 -21.06
C PRO A 35 -14.10 21.41 -21.54
N LEU A 36 -12.81 21.74 -21.69
CA LEU A 36 -11.77 20.73 -21.91
C LEU A 36 -11.81 19.68 -20.78
N TRP A 37 -11.57 18.41 -21.13
CA TRP A 37 -11.66 17.24 -20.24
C TRP A 37 -13.08 16.81 -19.80
N SER A 38 -14.12 17.46 -20.34
CA SER A 38 -15.50 16.95 -20.21
C SER A 38 -15.61 15.48 -20.64
N CYS A 39 -16.48 14.73 -19.97
CA CYS A 39 -16.72 13.29 -20.14
C CYS A 39 -15.58 12.36 -19.65
N LEU A 40 -14.40 12.89 -19.30
CA LEU A 40 -13.22 12.12 -18.91
C LEU A 40 -12.86 12.23 -17.41
N HIS A 41 -13.81 12.63 -16.57
CA HIS A 41 -13.61 12.69 -15.11
C HIS A 41 -13.81 11.33 -14.43
N ASN A 42 -13.47 11.23 -13.14
CA ASN A 42 -13.65 10.03 -12.30
C ASN A 42 -12.99 8.77 -12.87
N GLN A 43 -11.79 8.91 -13.41
CA GLN A 43 -10.96 7.80 -13.86
C GLN A 43 -10.11 7.26 -12.71
N LEU A 44 -9.45 6.11 -12.93
CA LEU A 44 -8.63 5.46 -11.91
C LEU A 44 -7.59 6.39 -11.27
N TRP A 45 -6.98 7.27 -12.07
CA TRP A 45 -5.98 8.24 -11.57
C TRP A 45 -6.59 9.31 -10.67
N ASN A 46 -7.86 9.70 -10.86
CA ASN A 46 -8.53 10.66 -9.98
C ASN A 46 -8.72 10.09 -8.57
N PHE A 47 -9.13 8.81 -8.47
CA PHE A 47 -9.30 8.13 -7.19
C PHE A 47 -7.95 7.90 -6.49
N TRP A 48 -6.92 7.55 -7.26
CA TRP A 48 -5.57 7.42 -6.75
C TRP A 48 -5.05 8.76 -6.18
N GLU A 49 -5.18 9.85 -6.94
CA GLU A 49 -4.75 11.19 -6.50
C GLU A 49 -5.51 11.67 -5.27
N ALA A 50 -6.82 11.43 -5.22
CA ALA A 50 -7.63 11.72 -4.04
C ALA A 50 -7.10 10.97 -2.79
N ASP A 51 -6.74 9.70 -2.93
CA ASP A 51 -6.14 8.94 -1.83
C ASP A 51 -4.74 9.42 -1.46
N GLN A 52 -3.91 9.82 -2.42
CA GLN A 52 -2.60 10.42 -2.12
C GLN A 52 -2.75 11.71 -1.31
N ASN A 53 -3.75 12.53 -1.62
CA ASN A 53 -4.07 13.74 -0.85
C ASN A 53 -4.56 13.44 0.57
N ARG A 54 -5.31 12.35 0.76
CA ARG A 54 -5.71 11.88 2.11
C ARG A 54 -4.51 11.38 2.89
N ILE A 55 -3.66 10.57 2.25
CA ILE A 55 -2.45 10.01 2.84
C ILE A 55 -1.49 11.12 3.27
N SER A 56 -1.29 12.16 2.46
CA SER A 56 -0.42 13.28 2.82
C SER A 56 -0.95 14.10 4.01
N ARG A 57 -2.27 14.05 4.26
CA ARG A 57 -2.95 14.62 5.43
C ARG A 57 -3.06 13.63 6.61
N ASN A 58 -2.35 12.50 6.58
CA ASN A 58 -2.42 11.42 7.58
C ASN A 58 -3.84 10.85 7.79
N GLN A 59 -4.70 10.94 6.77
CA GLN A 59 -6.03 10.36 6.81
C GLN A 59 -6.04 8.97 6.15
N PRO A 60 -6.93 8.07 6.58
CA PRO A 60 -7.06 6.77 5.95
C PRO A 60 -7.53 6.92 4.49
N PRO A 61 -6.91 6.20 3.53
CA PRO A 61 -7.37 6.22 2.16
C PRO A 61 -8.75 5.57 2.02
N GLN A 62 -9.45 5.89 0.95
CA GLN A 62 -10.80 5.39 0.65
C GLN A 62 -10.81 4.25 -0.36
N TYR A 63 -9.92 4.24 -1.35
CA TYR A 63 -9.99 3.31 -2.48
C TYR A 63 -8.80 2.35 -2.55
N VAL A 64 -7.59 2.83 -2.25
CA VAL A 64 -6.39 1.97 -2.19
C VAL A 64 -6.54 0.97 -1.04
N VAL A 65 -6.15 -0.27 -1.29
CA VAL A 65 -6.28 -1.37 -0.33
C VAL A 65 -5.20 -1.29 0.74
N GLU A 66 -4.02 -0.80 0.36
CA GLU A 66 -2.91 -0.57 1.26
C GLU A 66 -3.31 0.44 2.33
N ARG A 67 -2.89 0.20 3.58
CA ARG A 67 -3.23 0.99 4.78
C ARG A 67 -4.68 0.92 5.26
N ARG A 68 -5.59 0.29 4.51
CA ARG A 68 -6.95 -0.02 4.97
C ARG A 68 -7.08 -1.42 5.56
N PHE A 69 -6.28 -2.35 5.02
CA PHE A 69 -6.31 -3.75 5.41
C PHE A 69 -4.91 -4.23 5.80
N GLU A 70 -4.86 -5.15 6.75
CA GLU A 70 -3.64 -5.80 7.18
C GLU A 70 -3.39 -7.11 6.43
N ARG A 71 -2.11 -7.50 6.31
CA ARG A 71 -1.66 -8.79 5.75
C ARG A 71 -2.27 -9.14 4.37
N ILE A 72 -2.30 -8.15 3.48
CA ILE A 72 -2.85 -8.31 2.12
C ILE A 72 -2.08 -9.41 1.36
N ASN A 73 -2.79 -10.40 0.84
CA ASN A 73 -2.25 -11.52 0.05
C ASN A 73 -1.13 -12.34 0.73
N GLN A 74 -1.01 -12.30 2.06
CA GLN A 74 0.00 -13.08 2.79
C GLN A 74 -0.46 -14.52 3.12
N HIS A 75 -1.49 -15.02 2.43
CA HIS A 75 -1.99 -16.37 2.64
C HIS A 75 -1.12 -17.42 1.92
N PRO A 76 -1.04 -18.67 2.42
CA PRO A 76 -0.35 -19.74 1.70
C PRO A 76 -0.93 -19.95 0.30
N ASN A 77 -0.06 -20.21 -0.69
CA ASN A 77 -0.42 -20.43 -2.10
C ASN A 77 -1.09 -19.22 -2.80
N ALA A 78 -0.77 -17.99 -2.38
CA ALA A 78 -1.25 -16.78 -3.06
C ALA A 78 -0.76 -16.73 -4.51
N GLY A 79 -1.70 -16.46 -5.43
CA GLY A 79 -1.44 -16.27 -6.86
C GLY A 79 -1.58 -14.81 -7.29
N SER A 80 -1.20 -14.51 -8.53
CA SER A 80 -1.25 -13.15 -9.11
C SER A 80 -2.68 -12.60 -9.30
N HIS A 81 -3.69 -13.47 -9.37
CA HIS A 81 -5.10 -13.11 -9.51
C HIS A 81 -5.91 -13.52 -8.27
N SER A 82 -5.34 -13.31 -7.08
CA SER A 82 -5.99 -13.53 -5.78
C SER A 82 -6.01 -12.24 -4.97
N PHE A 83 -7.06 -12.05 -4.19
CA PHE A 83 -7.14 -10.98 -3.21
C PHE A 83 -7.63 -11.53 -1.87
N SER A 84 -6.82 -11.39 -0.82
CA SER A 84 -7.15 -11.73 0.56
C SER A 84 -6.69 -10.61 1.50
N VAL A 85 -7.38 -10.51 2.63
CA VAL A 85 -7.02 -9.62 3.74
C VAL A 85 -6.91 -10.44 5.02
N GLY A 86 -6.03 -10.04 5.93
CA GLY A 86 -5.91 -10.67 7.23
C GLY A 86 -7.06 -10.27 8.14
N ILE A 87 -7.68 -11.27 8.79
CA ILE A 87 -8.64 -11.04 9.87
C ILE A 87 -7.84 -10.66 11.12
N THR A 88 -8.00 -9.43 11.60
CA THR A 88 -7.30 -8.91 12.79
C THR A 88 -7.99 -9.29 14.09
N GLU A 89 -9.28 -9.57 14.02
CA GLU A 89 -10.12 -10.00 15.13
C GLU A 89 -9.77 -11.44 15.56
N VAL A 90 -9.94 -11.73 16.85
CA VAL A 90 -9.73 -13.07 17.40
C VAL A 90 -10.99 -13.89 17.16
N LEU A 91 -10.88 -14.93 16.32
CA LEU A 91 -11.97 -15.86 16.05
C LEU A 91 -11.75 -17.18 16.78
N ASN A 92 -12.74 -17.60 17.57
CA ASN A 92 -12.74 -18.89 18.23
C ASN A 92 -13.12 -20.00 17.24
N THR A 93 -12.24 -20.96 17.04
CA THR A 93 -12.53 -22.15 16.23
C THR A 93 -13.04 -23.25 17.14
N ASN A 94 -14.24 -23.76 16.87
CA ASN A 94 -14.76 -24.93 17.57
C ASN A 94 -14.04 -26.19 17.07
N LEU A 95 -13.39 -26.91 17.99
CA LEU A 95 -12.68 -28.15 17.70
C LEU A 95 -13.27 -29.27 18.57
N LEU A 96 -13.62 -30.38 17.93
CA LEU A 96 -13.98 -31.62 18.60
C LEU A 96 -12.77 -32.55 18.60
N ILE A 97 -12.31 -32.93 19.79
CA ILE A 97 -11.27 -33.95 19.96
C ILE A 97 -11.93 -35.15 20.64
N GLU A 98 -12.00 -36.27 19.93
CA GLU A 98 -12.50 -37.53 20.47
C GLU A 98 -11.33 -38.39 20.93
N LEU A 99 -11.38 -38.81 22.20
CA LEU A 99 -10.34 -39.61 22.84
C LEU A 99 -10.96 -40.90 23.37
N ASN A 100 -10.23 -42.00 23.21
CA ASN A 100 -10.56 -43.27 23.86
C ASN A 100 -9.77 -43.36 25.18
N ALA A 101 -10.31 -42.74 26.24
CA ALA A 101 -9.72 -42.69 27.58
C ALA A 101 -10.84 -42.63 28.63
N ASP A 102 -10.54 -43.03 29.86
CA ASP A 102 -11.51 -43.00 30.96
C ASP A 102 -11.78 -41.58 31.47
N ASP A 103 -10.77 -40.70 31.46
CA ASP A 103 -10.87 -39.32 31.95
C ASP A 103 -9.81 -38.39 31.30
N ILE A 104 -9.98 -37.08 31.45
CA ILE A 104 -9.10 -36.04 30.90
C ILE A 104 -8.86 -34.95 31.96
N GLU A 105 -7.59 -34.59 32.17
CA GLU A 105 -7.22 -33.44 33.00
C GLU A 105 -6.63 -32.32 32.12
N TYR A 106 -7.09 -31.08 32.35
CA TYR A 106 -6.58 -29.90 31.64
C TYR A 106 -5.57 -29.14 32.49
N VAL A 107 -4.30 -29.18 32.07
CA VAL A 107 -3.21 -28.45 32.71
C VAL A 107 -2.82 -27.25 31.86
N TYR A 108 -2.83 -26.05 32.44
CA TYR A 108 -2.43 -24.82 31.78
C TYR A 108 -1.30 -24.11 32.53
N GLN A 109 -0.52 -23.34 31.78
CA GLN A 109 0.60 -22.58 32.33
C GLN A 109 0.15 -21.16 32.71
N ARG A 110 0.63 -20.68 33.86
CA ARG A 110 0.37 -19.33 34.36
C ARG A 110 1.69 -18.65 34.70
N SER A 111 1.91 -17.48 34.11
CA SER A 111 3.08 -16.64 34.38
C SER A 111 2.64 -15.20 34.66
N PRO A 112 3.31 -14.48 35.58
CA PRO A 112 3.08 -13.06 35.78
C PRO A 112 3.49 -12.26 34.53
N GLY A 113 2.81 -11.15 34.27
CA GLY A 113 3.10 -10.23 33.16
C GLY A 113 3.09 -8.79 33.64
N LYS A 114 3.75 -7.90 32.91
CA LYS A 114 3.80 -6.47 33.23
C LYS A 114 3.66 -5.61 31.97
N ILE A 115 2.87 -4.55 32.05
CA ILE A 115 2.76 -3.50 31.03
C ILE A 115 3.96 -2.57 31.19
N LEU A 116 4.74 -2.43 30.11
CA LEU A 116 5.95 -1.60 30.10
C LEU A 116 5.64 -0.17 29.68
N ASN A 117 4.80 0.01 28.65
CA ASN A 117 4.49 1.31 28.10
C ASN A 117 3.14 1.32 27.37
N ILE A 118 2.50 2.48 27.36
CA ILE A 118 1.32 2.79 26.54
C ILE A 118 1.64 4.07 25.77
N ASN A 119 1.62 3.98 24.44
CA ASN A 119 1.85 5.14 23.57
C ASN A 119 0.60 5.41 22.72
N ILE A 120 0.10 6.65 22.81
CA ILE A 120 -1.07 7.11 22.07
C ILE A 120 -0.74 8.52 21.54
N PRO A 121 -0.47 8.67 20.23
CA PRO A 121 -0.26 10.00 19.66
C PRO A 121 -1.59 10.77 19.59
N THR A 122 -1.52 12.10 19.66
CA THR A 122 -2.66 12.98 19.41
C THR A 122 -3.11 12.85 17.95
N PHE A 123 -4.44 12.78 17.73
CA PHE A 123 -5.04 12.64 16.40
C PHE A 123 -6.33 13.47 16.28
N GLU A 124 -6.80 13.66 15.04
CA GLU A 124 -8.02 14.42 14.76
C GLU A 124 -9.28 13.58 14.95
N ALA A 125 -10.26 14.13 15.67
CA ALA A 125 -11.52 13.43 15.92
C ALA A 125 -12.34 13.23 14.63
N LEU A 126 -13.00 12.08 14.51
CA LEU A 126 -13.91 11.66 13.43
C LEU A 126 -13.33 11.53 12.01
N THR A 127 -12.29 12.28 11.65
CA THR A 127 -11.63 12.19 10.33
C THR A 127 -10.46 11.21 10.33
N GLN A 128 -9.83 11.02 11.49
CA GLN A 128 -8.80 10.02 11.77
C GLN A 128 -9.28 9.07 12.87
N PHE A 129 -8.49 8.03 13.12
CA PHE A 129 -8.62 7.15 14.27
C PHE A 129 -7.30 7.10 15.03
N GLY A 130 -7.37 6.90 16.34
CA GLY A 130 -6.19 6.75 17.18
C GLY A 130 -5.65 5.33 17.13
N ILE A 131 -4.35 5.16 17.37
CA ILE A 131 -3.74 3.85 17.57
C ILE A 131 -3.05 3.85 18.94
N ALA A 132 -3.62 3.14 19.91
CA ALA A 132 -2.97 2.88 21.18
C ALA A 132 -2.04 1.68 21.06
N THR A 133 -0.75 1.91 21.26
CA THR A 133 0.30 0.89 21.21
C THR A 133 0.71 0.54 22.63
N ILE A 134 0.40 -0.69 23.05
CA ILE A 134 0.64 -1.19 24.40
C ILE A 134 1.71 -2.26 24.33
N THR A 135 2.79 -2.07 25.09
CA THR A 135 3.88 -3.03 25.17
C THR A 135 3.84 -3.73 26.52
N ALA A 136 3.78 -5.06 26.49
CA ALA A 136 3.76 -5.91 27.68
C ALA A 136 4.92 -6.91 27.64
N LYS A 137 5.34 -7.38 28.81
CA LYS A 137 6.41 -8.36 28.99
C LYS A 137 5.95 -9.49 29.91
N ASN A 138 6.27 -10.73 29.54
CA ASN A 138 6.20 -11.86 30.46
C ASN A 138 7.42 -11.82 31.40
N ILE A 139 7.16 -11.69 32.70
CA ILE A 139 8.19 -11.65 33.75
C ILE A 139 8.31 -12.98 34.51
N GLY A 140 7.56 -13.99 34.08
CA GLY A 140 7.62 -15.35 34.60
C GLY A 140 8.69 -16.20 33.91
N LYS A 141 8.71 -17.49 34.28
CA LYS A 141 9.65 -18.49 33.76
C LYS A 141 9.03 -19.46 32.76
N LEU A 142 7.72 -19.40 32.58
CA LEU A 142 6.96 -20.28 31.68
C LEU A 142 6.27 -19.47 30.59
N GLU A 143 6.09 -20.09 29.43
CA GLU A 143 5.23 -19.56 28.39
C GLU A 143 3.77 -19.62 28.88
N ALA A 144 3.03 -18.52 28.75
CA ALA A 144 1.65 -18.46 29.23
C ALA A 144 0.77 -17.63 28.29
N SER A 145 -0.54 -17.85 28.42
CA SER A 145 -1.55 -17.09 27.71
C SER A 145 -1.90 -15.82 28.49
N TYR A 146 -2.19 -14.77 27.76
CA TYR A 146 -2.56 -13.47 28.29
C TYR A 146 -3.73 -12.88 27.51
N SER A 147 -4.46 -12.03 28.21
CA SER A 147 -5.52 -11.24 27.64
C SER A 147 -5.32 -9.77 27.98
N LEU A 148 -5.54 -8.88 27.00
CA LEU A 148 -5.36 -7.45 27.16
C LEU A 148 -6.64 -6.72 26.80
N THR A 149 -7.19 -6.00 27.77
CA THR A 149 -8.32 -5.09 27.57
C THR A 149 -7.84 -3.65 27.65
N PHE A 150 -8.39 -2.79 26.78
CA PHE A 150 -8.14 -1.36 26.82
C PHE A 150 -9.46 -0.63 27.02
N ASP A 151 -9.70 -0.18 28.24
CA ASP A 151 -10.95 0.43 28.68
C ASP A 151 -10.79 1.96 28.77
N CYS A 152 -11.76 2.71 28.28
CA CYS A 152 -11.71 4.17 28.18
C CYS A 152 -12.97 4.82 28.75
N HIS A 153 -12.83 6.04 29.26
CA HIS A 153 -13.95 6.86 29.73
C HIS A 153 -15.03 7.04 28.64
N PRO A 154 -16.32 7.28 28.99
CA PRO A 154 -17.39 7.50 28.02
C PRO A 154 -17.02 8.53 26.96
N GLY A 155 -17.35 8.23 25.71
CA GLY A 155 -16.97 9.05 24.54
C GLY A 155 -16.05 8.33 23.55
N VAL A 156 -15.53 7.16 23.92
CA VAL A 156 -14.74 6.28 23.06
C VAL A 156 -15.51 4.99 22.82
N SER A 157 -15.48 4.50 21.57
CA SER A 157 -16.10 3.22 21.21
C SER A 157 -15.41 2.06 21.94
N TYR A 158 -16.19 1.04 22.29
CA TYR A 158 -15.64 -0.18 22.91
C TYR A 158 -14.62 -0.86 21.98
N MET A 159 -13.58 -1.42 22.57
CA MET A 159 -12.51 -2.12 21.86
C MET A 159 -12.48 -3.58 22.30
N GLU A 160 -12.34 -4.48 21.32
CA GLU A 160 -12.30 -5.91 21.58
C GLU A 160 -11.07 -6.33 22.36
N GLU A 161 -11.25 -7.27 23.28
CA GLU A 161 -10.17 -7.87 24.06
C GLU A 161 -9.23 -8.69 23.17
N GLN A 162 -7.91 -8.50 23.32
CA GLN A 162 -6.90 -9.19 22.51
C GLN A 162 -6.22 -10.31 23.29
N PHE A 163 -6.20 -11.51 22.72
CA PHE A 163 -5.58 -12.70 23.30
C PHE A 163 -4.24 -13.01 22.63
N PHE A 164 -3.22 -13.35 23.41
CA PHE A 164 -1.91 -13.71 22.90
C PHE A 164 -1.10 -14.54 23.89
N ILE A 165 -0.05 -15.18 23.38
CA ILE A 165 0.89 -16.00 24.16
C ILE A 165 2.23 -15.26 24.20
N MET A 166 2.89 -15.29 25.36
CA MET A 166 4.23 -14.75 25.52
C MET A 166 5.15 -15.80 26.13
N LYS A 167 6.30 -16.02 25.50
CA LYS A 167 7.43 -16.78 26.07
C LYS A 167 8.02 -16.05 27.28
N PRO A 168 8.78 -16.75 28.14
CA PRO A 168 9.52 -16.12 29.22
C PRO A 168 10.41 -14.99 28.68
N ASP A 169 10.40 -13.85 29.36
CA ASP A 169 11.12 -12.63 28.97
C ASP A 169 10.74 -11.99 27.62
N GLU A 170 9.75 -12.55 26.90
CA GLU A 170 9.29 -11.99 25.64
C GLU A 170 8.52 -10.69 25.87
N VAL A 171 8.78 -9.72 24.97
CA VAL A 171 8.09 -8.43 24.93
C VAL A 171 7.22 -8.42 23.69
N VAL A 172 5.91 -8.23 23.89
CA VAL A 172 4.92 -8.17 22.81
C VAL A 172 4.27 -6.80 22.81
N THR A 173 4.08 -6.27 21.61
CA THR A 173 3.37 -5.01 21.39
C THR A 173 2.04 -5.29 20.71
N ARG A 174 0.96 -4.71 21.24
CA ARG A 174 -0.40 -4.81 20.73
C ARG A 174 -0.96 -3.44 20.44
N SER A 175 -1.80 -3.35 19.42
CA SER A 175 -2.37 -2.09 18.94
C SER A 175 -3.89 -2.12 19.00
N PHE A 176 -4.49 -1.07 19.55
CA PHE A 176 -5.94 -0.87 19.61
C PHE A 176 -6.32 0.36 18.79
N TYR A 177 -7.36 0.22 17.96
CA TYR A 177 -7.92 1.31 17.17
C TYR A 177 -8.96 2.08 17.98
N ILE A 178 -8.74 3.38 18.16
CA ILE A 178 -9.55 4.25 19.02
C ILE A 178 -10.45 5.13 18.15
N TYR A 179 -11.76 5.03 18.39
CA TYR A 179 -12.79 5.83 17.71
C TYR A 179 -13.56 6.69 18.70
N PRO A 180 -13.21 7.99 18.83
CA PRO A 180 -13.99 8.94 19.62
C PRO A 180 -15.33 9.23 18.93
N ASN A 181 -16.36 9.58 19.71
CA ASN A 181 -17.72 9.82 19.22
C ASN A 181 -18.12 11.30 19.14
N THR A 182 -17.21 12.22 19.49
CA THR A 182 -17.43 13.68 19.46
C THR A 182 -16.48 14.33 18.45
N ASP A 183 -16.94 15.42 17.84
CA ASP A 183 -16.18 16.28 16.94
C ASP A 183 -15.31 17.30 17.67
N GLN A 184 -15.52 17.47 18.99
CA GLN A 184 -14.80 18.45 19.81
C GLN A 184 -13.45 17.92 20.31
N ALA A 185 -12.47 18.82 20.41
CA ALA A 185 -11.19 18.54 21.05
C ALA A 185 -11.43 18.19 22.53
N SER A 186 -11.02 16.98 22.92
CA SER A 186 -11.33 16.43 24.25
C SER A 186 -10.13 15.69 24.82
N LYS A 187 -10.16 15.47 26.14
CA LYS A 187 -9.17 14.69 26.88
C LYS A 187 -9.82 13.43 27.43
N TYR A 188 -9.21 12.29 27.18
CA TYR A 188 -9.71 10.98 27.58
C TYR A 188 -8.77 10.30 28.56
N HIS A 189 -9.36 9.49 29.43
CA HIS A 189 -8.66 8.65 30.39
C HIS A 189 -8.95 7.19 30.05
N CYS A 190 -7.91 6.36 29.98
CA CYS A 190 -8.05 4.94 29.68
C CYS A 190 -7.13 4.11 30.59
N ALA A 191 -7.49 2.84 30.75
CA ALA A 191 -6.72 1.85 31.47
C ALA A 191 -6.48 0.62 30.59
N ALA A 192 -5.20 0.26 30.43
CA ALA A 192 -4.81 -1.04 29.92
C ALA A 192 -4.78 -2.03 31.09
N ILE A 193 -5.46 -3.16 30.94
CA ILE A 193 -5.57 -4.20 31.96
C ILE A 193 -5.08 -5.51 31.35
N LEU A 194 -3.99 -6.05 31.90
CA LEU A 194 -3.40 -7.31 31.49
C LEU A 194 -3.89 -8.42 32.43
N LYS A 195 -4.44 -9.49 31.85
CA LYS A 195 -4.92 -10.67 32.57
C LYS A 195 -4.08 -11.90 32.19
N ALA A 196 -3.88 -12.81 33.13
CA ALA A 196 -3.24 -14.11 32.89
C ALA A 196 -4.22 -15.16 32.35
N SER A 197 -3.72 -16.39 32.13
CA SER A 197 -4.48 -17.55 31.62
C SER A 197 -5.75 -17.89 32.42
N ASP A 198 -5.80 -17.52 33.69
CA ASP A 198 -6.93 -17.71 34.61
C ASP A 198 -7.87 -16.50 34.67
N PHE A 199 -7.71 -15.54 33.76
CA PHE A 199 -8.44 -14.26 33.70
C PHE A 199 -8.20 -13.33 34.91
N ALA A 200 -7.29 -13.67 35.82
CA ALA A 200 -6.90 -12.79 36.90
C ALA A 200 -6.06 -11.62 36.37
N GLU A 201 -6.37 -10.41 36.82
CA GLU A 201 -5.59 -9.22 36.54
C GLU A 201 -4.18 -9.37 37.13
N VAL A 202 -3.17 -9.25 36.28
CA VAL A 202 -1.75 -9.30 36.67
C VAL A 202 -1.10 -7.93 36.69
N ASP A 203 -1.58 -6.99 35.88
CA ASP A 203 -1.09 -5.63 35.85
C ASP A 203 -2.12 -4.66 35.26
N ARG A 204 -2.04 -3.39 35.65
CA ARG A 204 -2.90 -2.31 35.18
C ARG A 204 -2.10 -1.03 35.03
N ALA A 205 -2.28 -0.37 33.89
CA ALA A 205 -1.64 0.90 33.61
C ALA A 205 -2.65 1.90 33.06
N GLU A 206 -2.73 3.06 33.72
CA GLU A 206 -3.57 4.18 33.28
C GLU A 206 -2.81 5.08 32.32
N CYS A 207 -3.53 5.66 31.37
CA CYS A 207 -3.01 6.63 30.43
C CYS A 207 -4.05 7.70 30.09
N GLN A 208 -3.55 8.80 29.54
CA GLN A 208 -4.38 9.90 29.07
C GLN A 208 -3.97 10.25 27.65
N PHE A 209 -4.95 10.56 26.81
CA PHE A 209 -4.70 11.08 25.47
C PHE A 209 -5.66 12.24 25.16
N THR A 210 -5.30 13.02 24.15
CA THR A 210 -6.09 14.16 23.69
C THR A 210 -6.37 14.02 22.20
N THR A 211 -7.53 14.55 21.79
CA THR A 211 -7.90 14.68 20.37
C THR A 211 -7.95 16.15 19.97
N THR A 212 -7.66 16.44 18.70
CA THR A 212 -7.98 17.75 18.11
C THR A 212 -9.40 17.73 17.55
N ALA A 213 -10.03 18.91 17.47
CA ALA A 213 -11.37 19.03 16.90
C ALA A 213 -11.38 18.68 15.41
N THR A 214 -12.53 18.19 14.92
CA THR A 214 -12.74 17.89 13.51
C THR A 214 -12.66 19.17 12.68
N ILE A 215 -11.85 19.16 11.61
CA ILE A 215 -11.77 20.27 10.67
C ILE A 215 -12.86 20.08 9.61
N LEU A 216 -13.92 20.86 9.71
CA LEU A 216 -14.99 20.89 8.72
C LEU A 216 -14.59 21.82 7.57
N GLU A 217 -14.32 21.24 6.39
CA GLU A 217 -14.24 22.03 5.16
C GLU A 217 -15.66 22.51 4.80
N ASN A 218 -15.98 23.76 5.15
CA ASN A 218 -17.10 24.47 4.55
C ASN A 218 -16.77 24.64 3.07
N GLY A 219 -17.23 23.70 2.23
CA GLY A 219 -17.03 23.78 0.80
C GLY A 219 -17.41 25.17 0.27
N SER A 220 -16.69 25.66 -0.74
CA SER A 220 -17.12 26.88 -1.41
C SER A 220 -18.46 26.59 -2.10
N GLN A 221 -19.55 27.18 -1.61
CA GLN A 221 -20.85 27.15 -2.29
C GLN A 221 -20.85 27.98 -3.59
N ILE A 222 -19.70 28.54 -3.94
CA ILE A 222 -19.47 29.33 -5.13
C ILE A 222 -18.11 28.89 -5.65
N VAL A 223 -18.08 28.16 -6.76
CA VAL A 223 -16.87 28.04 -7.58
C VAL A 223 -16.75 29.36 -8.33
N PRO A 224 -15.76 30.23 -8.05
CA PRO A 224 -15.48 31.33 -8.96
C PRO A 224 -14.98 30.70 -10.26
N ALA A 225 -15.53 31.13 -11.39
CA ALA A 225 -15.27 30.57 -12.73
C ALA A 225 -13.81 30.62 -13.22
N ASN A 226 -12.83 30.92 -12.36
CA ASN A 226 -11.43 31.14 -12.72
C ASN A 226 -10.38 30.34 -11.94
N GLU A 227 -10.72 29.52 -10.93
CA GLU A 227 -9.70 28.83 -10.12
C GLU A 227 -9.27 27.44 -10.63
N SER A 228 -9.81 26.95 -11.75
CA SER A 228 -9.39 25.65 -12.32
C SER A 228 -8.10 25.69 -13.14
N LYS A 229 -7.33 26.80 -13.13
CA LYS A 229 -6.22 27.00 -14.08
C LYS A 229 -4.80 26.84 -13.57
N GLU A 230 -4.51 26.79 -12.26
CA GLU A 230 -3.11 26.84 -11.83
C GLU A 230 -2.53 25.67 -11.02
N HIS A 231 -3.30 24.90 -10.25
CA HIS A 231 -2.68 23.94 -9.33
C HIS A 231 -2.58 22.48 -9.82
N GLY A 232 -3.53 21.98 -10.62
CA GLY A 232 -3.47 20.59 -11.13
C GLY A 232 -2.52 20.41 -12.33
N ILE A 233 -2.41 21.44 -13.18
CA ILE A 233 -1.62 21.40 -14.41
C ILE A 233 -0.12 21.40 -14.09
N LYS A 234 0.34 22.23 -13.15
CA LYS A 234 1.77 22.32 -12.80
C LYS A 234 2.30 20.98 -12.25
N GLY A 235 1.57 20.30 -11.35
CA GLY A 235 2.00 19.01 -10.79
C GLY A 235 2.06 17.87 -11.81
N PHE A 236 1.09 17.79 -12.72
CA PHE A 236 1.08 16.80 -13.81
C PHE A 236 2.21 17.03 -14.82
N PHE A 237 2.40 18.28 -15.26
CA PHE A 237 3.47 18.60 -16.20
C PHE A 237 4.87 18.50 -15.57
N GLU A 238 5.03 18.75 -14.28
CA GLU A 238 6.32 18.61 -13.58
C GLU A 238 6.69 17.13 -13.40
N SER A 239 5.71 16.27 -13.09
CA SER A 239 5.90 14.81 -13.03
C SER A 239 6.17 14.20 -14.41
N ILE A 240 5.44 14.63 -15.45
CA ILE A 240 5.70 14.21 -16.84
C ILE A 240 7.02 14.75 -17.37
N LYS A 241 7.40 15.98 -17.03
CA LYS A 241 8.69 16.57 -17.45
C LYS A 241 9.87 15.80 -16.84
N ASN A 242 9.77 15.40 -15.59
CA ASN A 242 10.82 14.59 -14.93
C ASN A 242 10.91 13.19 -15.54
N MET A 243 9.76 12.57 -15.85
CA MET A 243 9.71 11.28 -16.54
C MET A 243 10.25 11.38 -17.98
N TRP A 244 9.90 12.43 -18.72
CA TRP A 244 10.35 12.64 -20.10
C TRP A 244 11.83 13.01 -20.18
N ASN A 245 12.35 13.80 -19.23
CA ASN A 245 13.78 14.07 -19.10
C ASN A 245 14.57 12.79 -18.78
N SER A 246 14.06 11.93 -17.90
CA SER A 246 14.71 10.64 -17.60
C SER A 246 14.72 9.71 -18.81
N ILE A 247 13.61 9.66 -19.58
CA ILE A 247 13.51 8.89 -20.82
C ILE A 247 14.42 9.48 -21.91
N TRP A 248 14.50 10.80 -22.06
CA TRP A 248 15.39 11.48 -23.01
C TRP A 248 16.87 11.28 -22.67
N VAL A 249 17.24 11.36 -21.40
CA VAL A 249 18.60 11.06 -20.94
C VAL A 249 18.94 9.59 -21.21
N GLY A 250 18.01 8.67 -20.94
CA GLY A 250 18.18 7.24 -21.28
C GLY A 250 18.30 6.98 -22.79
N LEU A 251 17.53 7.67 -23.62
CA LEU A 251 17.58 7.56 -25.09
C LEU A 251 18.85 8.18 -25.68
N VAL A 252 19.27 9.34 -25.18
CA VAL A 252 20.52 9.98 -25.60
C VAL A 252 21.72 9.14 -25.16
N ASP A 253 21.71 8.57 -23.96
CA ASP A 253 22.76 7.67 -23.49
C ASP A 253 22.80 6.36 -24.28
N PHE A 254 21.65 5.84 -24.71
CA PHE A 254 21.54 4.67 -25.58
C PHE A 254 22.15 4.89 -26.97
N PHE A 255 21.93 6.06 -27.59
CA PHE A 255 22.47 6.39 -28.91
C PHE A 255 23.92 6.93 -28.89
N THR A 256 24.30 7.71 -27.87
CA THR A 256 25.63 8.35 -27.80
C THR A 256 26.67 7.52 -27.06
N GLY A 257 26.26 6.54 -26.24
CA GLY A 257 27.16 5.61 -25.55
C GLY A 257 28.10 6.25 -24.51
N LYS A 258 27.90 7.52 -24.13
CA LYS A 258 28.80 8.27 -23.23
C LYS A 258 28.98 7.62 -21.87
N THR A 259 27.90 7.12 -21.28
CA THR A 259 27.88 6.46 -19.96
C THR A 259 28.46 5.05 -20.03
N CYS A 260 28.40 4.42 -21.20
CA CYS A 260 28.97 3.09 -21.39
C CYS A 260 30.49 3.11 -21.60
N ARG A 261 31.00 4.13 -22.30
CA ARG A 261 32.44 4.33 -22.52
C ARG A 261 33.22 4.67 -21.25
N SER A 262 32.54 5.21 -20.22
CA SER A 262 33.13 5.53 -18.92
C SER A 262 33.04 4.39 -17.90
N LYS A 263 32.08 3.47 -18.03
CA LYS A 263 31.86 2.35 -17.09
C LYS A 263 32.37 1.00 -17.60
N CYS A 264 32.37 0.77 -18.91
CA CYS A 264 32.92 -0.43 -19.54
C CYS A 264 34.19 -0.03 -20.30
N SER A 265 35.35 -0.36 -19.74
CA SER A 265 36.66 0.02 -20.29
C SER A 265 37.07 -0.81 -21.52
N ASN A 266 36.52 -2.02 -21.67
CA ASN A 266 36.85 -2.95 -22.75
C ASN A 266 35.67 -3.22 -23.69
N PHE A 267 35.96 -3.26 -24.99
CA PHE A 267 34.98 -3.48 -26.05
C PHE A 267 34.31 -4.86 -25.99
N PHE A 268 35.05 -5.89 -25.57
CA PHE A 268 34.58 -7.28 -25.53
C PHE A 268 34.04 -7.73 -24.16
N ASP A 269 33.80 -6.82 -23.22
CA ASP A 269 33.18 -7.16 -21.94
C ASP A 269 31.65 -7.22 -22.07
N PHE A 270 31.18 -8.26 -22.75
CA PHE A 270 29.76 -8.45 -23.06
C PHE A 270 28.87 -8.49 -21.82
N ASN A 271 29.42 -8.93 -20.68
CA ASN A 271 28.67 -8.97 -19.41
C ASN A 271 28.43 -7.56 -18.86
N CYS A 272 29.42 -6.66 -18.96
CA CYS A 272 29.26 -5.24 -18.65
C CYS A 272 28.25 -4.58 -19.60
N HIS A 273 28.34 -4.85 -20.91
CA HIS A 273 27.48 -4.23 -21.93
C HIS A 273 26.01 -4.68 -21.86
N ILE A 274 25.74 -5.94 -21.49
CA ILE A 274 24.38 -6.46 -21.26
C ILE A 274 23.78 -5.86 -19.99
N LYS A 275 24.57 -5.77 -18.90
CA LYS A 275 24.11 -5.25 -17.61
C LYS A 275 23.71 -3.76 -17.66
N TYR A 276 24.33 -2.98 -18.53
CA TYR A 276 24.06 -1.55 -18.69
C TYR A 276 23.32 -1.18 -19.99
N ILE A 277 22.76 -2.17 -20.72
CA ILE A 277 21.93 -1.97 -21.92
C ILE A 277 22.63 -1.12 -22.99
N CYS A 278 23.91 -1.41 -23.26
CA CYS A 278 24.75 -0.63 -24.17
C CYS A 278 24.74 -1.10 -25.63
N VAL A 279 23.76 -1.93 -26.00
CA VAL A 279 23.73 -2.71 -27.25
C VAL A 279 23.61 -1.83 -28.51
N GLY A 280 23.04 -0.61 -28.37
CA GLY A 280 22.83 0.32 -29.48
C GLY A 280 24.12 0.76 -30.20
N TRP A 281 25.21 1.00 -29.45
CA TRP A 281 26.48 1.43 -30.04
C TRP A 281 27.23 0.28 -30.73
N ILE A 282 27.10 -0.95 -30.23
CA ILE A 282 27.68 -2.17 -30.83
C ILE A 282 27.03 -2.45 -32.19
N LEU A 283 25.71 -2.29 -32.29
CA LEU A 283 24.98 -2.42 -33.57
C LEU A 283 25.40 -1.37 -34.59
N MET A 284 25.59 -0.11 -34.16
CA MET A 284 26.06 0.96 -35.04
C MET A 284 27.50 0.77 -35.51
N PHE A 285 28.39 0.23 -34.67
CA PHE A 285 29.77 -0.09 -35.04
C PHE A 285 29.87 -1.30 -35.98
N GLY A 286 29.03 -2.33 -35.76
CA GLY A 286 28.89 -3.46 -36.69
C GLY A 286 28.37 -3.05 -38.06
N LEU A 287 27.40 -2.12 -38.11
CA LEU A 287 26.93 -1.49 -39.35
C LEU A 287 28.03 -0.66 -40.03
N LEU A 288 28.90 0.00 -39.27
CA LEU A 288 30.02 0.79 -39.80
C LEU A 288 31.14 -0.09 -40.39
N LEU A 289 31.40 -1.26 -39.80
CA LEU A 289 32.33 -2.26 -40.34
C LEU A 289 31.79 -2.95 -41.61
N ALA A 290 30.47 -3.05 -41.76
CA ALA A 290 29.84 -3.56 -42.97
C ALA A 290 29.93 -2.58 -44.18
N ILE A 291 30.30 -1.32 -43.95
CA ILE A 291 30.42 -0.29 -44.99
C ILE A 291 31.85 -0.22 -45.59
N PHE A 292 32.85 -0.84 -44.95
CA PHE A 292 34.19 -0.94 -45.52
C PHE A 292 34.35 -2.24 -46.34
N PRO A 293 34.62 -2.16 -47.66
CA PRO A 293 34.72 -3.35 -48.50
C PRO A 293 36.06 -4.05 -48.20
N ASN A 294 36.00 -5.26 -47.64
CA ASN A 294 37.12 -6.19 -47.70
C ASN A 294 37.21 -6.77 -49.11
N SER A 295 37.89 -6.04 -49.98
CA SER A 295 38.51 -6.58 -51.19
C SER A 295 39.68 -7.49 -50.79
N CYS A 296 39.50 -8.81 -50.88
CA CYS A 296 40.44 -9.74 -51.53
C CYS A 296 39.98 -11.20 -51.40
N TYR A 297 39.61 -11.77 -52.55
CA TYR A 297 39.80 -13.15 -53.04
C TYR A 297 39.82 -14.33 -52.05
N ALA A 298 38.83 -15.22 -52.19
CA ALA A 298 39.07 -16.60 -52.64
C ALA A 298 37.75 -17.30 -52.99
N SER A 299 37.56 -17.59 -54.28
CA SER A 299 36.51 -18.45 -54.81
C SER A 299 36.84 -19.92 -54.55
N VAL A 300 35.94 -20.70 -53.93
CA VAL A 300 35.77 -22.13 -54.28
C VAL A 300 34.30 -22.51 -54.06
N ALA A 301 33.72 -23.09 -55.11
CA ALA A 301 32.37 -23.61 -55.20
C ALA A 301 32.14 -24.83 -54.30
N VAL A 302 30.93 -24.98 -53.74
CA VAL A 302 30.38 -26.31 -53.43
C VAL A 302 28.93 -26.35 -53.92
N THR A 303 28.71 -27.40 -54.70
CA THR A 303 27.54 -27.79 -55.46
C THR A 303 26.31 -28.07 -54.61
N SER A 304 25.17 -27.70 -55.17
CA SER A 304 23.83 -28.16 -54.79
C SER A 304 23.70 -29.66 -55.07
N GLU A 305 23.51 -30.47 -54.03
CA GLU A 305 22.78 -31.73 -54.13
C GLU A 305 21.64 -31.75 -53.11
N ARG A 306 20.46 -31.98 -53.66
CA ARG A 306 19.18 -32.18 -53.00
C ARG A 306 18.97 -33.69 -52.94
N ILE A 307 18.07 -34.16 -52.05
CA ILE A 307 17.50 -35.53 -51.93
C ILE A 307 18.31 -36.38 -50.92
N PHE A 308 17.81 -36.87 -49.77
CA PHE A 308 16.51 -37.33 -49.27
C PHE A 308 16.32 -36.92 -47.80
#